data_AF-A0A9X3LBP2-F1
#
_entry.id   AF-A0A9X3LBP2-F1
#
_cell.length_a   1.000
_cell.length_b   1.000
_cell.length_c   1.000
_cell.angle_alpha   90.00
_cell.angle_beta   90.00
_cell.angle_gamma   90.00
#
_symmetry.space_group_name_H-M   'P 1'
#
loop_
_entity.id
_entity.type
_entity.pdbx_description
1 polymer ?
#
loop_
_entity_poly.entity_id
_entity_poly.type
_entity_poly.pdbx_seq_one_letter_code
_entity_poly.pdbx_strand_id
1 'polypeptide(L)'
;MYKIFSVKLLFEHISSTDTMSNKIYEETINIIRAVKLEDVDRLVKAHYKDVTYKNIFGEDTTIKLVIILDVFELVDNIEESLEFVEVYSQHIILDEEVTVE
;
A
#
# COMPACT_ATOMS: atom_id res chain seq x y z
N MET A 1 -12.28 8.50 19.56
CA MET A 1 -11.10 9.26 19.10
C MET A 1 -10.59 8.57 17.83
N TYR A 2 -10.27 9.30 16.77
CA TYR A 2 -9.69 8.69 15.57
C TYR A 2 -8.19 8.49 15.77
N LYS A 3 -7.67 7.37 15.28
CA LYS A 3 -6.23 7.10 15.15
C LYS A 3 -5.79 7.38 13.72
N ILE A 4 -4.50 7.58 13.53
CA ILE A 4 -3.89 7.77 12.21
C ILE A 4 -3.13 6.49 11.86
N PHE A 5 -3.31 6.00 10.64
CA PHE A 5 -2.65 4.82 10.12
C PHE A 5 -1.87 5.19 8.87
N SER A 6 -0.67 4.65 8.73
CA SER A 6 0.10 4.59 7.49
C SER A 6 -0.19 3.26 6.82
N VAL A 7 -0.72 3.28 5.61
CA VAL A 7 -1.22 2.08 4.92
C VAL A 7 -0.45 1.89 3.64
N LYS A 8 0.26 0.75 3.53
CA LYS A 8 0.97 0.37 2.32
C LYS A 8 0.03 -0.37 1.38
N LEU A 9 -0.14 0.15 0.17
CA LEU A 9 -1.07 -0.36 -0.85
C LEU A 9 -0.29 -0.80 -2.09
N LEU A 10 -0.76 -1.86 -2.75
CA LEU A 10 -0.27 -2.30 -4.05
C LEU A 10 -1.34 -2.06 -5.12
N PHE A 11 -0.96 -1.36 -6.18
CA PHE A 11 -1.78 -1.11 -7.35
C PHE A 11 -1.21 -1.85 -8.57
N GLU A 12 -2.08 -2.29 -9.47
CA GLU A 12 -1.73 -2.83 -10.78
C GLU A 12 -2.16 -1.85 -11.86
N HIS A 13 -1.27 -1.59 -12.82
CA HIS A 13 -1.55 -0.79 -14.01
C HIS A 13 -1.84 -1.73 -15.18
N ILE A 14 -3.11 -1.77 -15.60
CA ILE A 14 -3.60 -2.66 -16.66
C ILE A 14 -3.80 -1.82 -17.92
N SER A 15 -2.91 -1.99 -18.90
CA SER A 15 -3.02 -1.33 -20.21
C SER A 15 -3.93 -2.12 -21.16
N SER A 16 -4.75 -1.44 -21.96
CA SER A 16 -5.68 -2.08 -22.90
C SER A 16 -4.98 -2.75 -24.08
N THR A 17 -3.76 -2.35 -24.37
CA THR A 17 -2.86 -2.95 -25.34
C THR A 17 -1.83 -3.81 -24.60
N ASP A 18 -1.80 -5.11 -24.90
CA ASP A 18 -0.85 -6.09 -24.37
C ASP A 18 0.58 -5.91 -24.96
N THR A 19 0.91 -4.69 -25.41
CA THR A 19 2.17 -4.33 -26.06
C THR A 19 3.35 -4.40 -25.09
N MET A 20 3.07 -4.30 -23.78
CA MET A 20 4.02 -4.57 -22.70
C MET A 20 3.60 -5.87 -22.01
N SER A 21 4.27 -6.99 -22.31
CA SER A 21 3.97 -8.30 -21.69
C SER A 21 4.25 -8.36 -20.18
N ASN A 22 4.86 -7.31 -19.62
CA ASN A 22 5.21 -7.24 -18.20
C ASN A 22 4.10 -6.54 -17.44
N LYS A 23 3.63 -7.18 -16.36
CA LYS A 23 2.72 -6.56 -15.41
C LYS A 23 3.43 -5.41 -14.69
N ILE A 24 2.77 -4.26 -14.61
CA ILE A 24 3.28 -3.08 -13.92
C ILE A 24 2.55 -2.95 -12.59
N TYR A 25 3.32 -2.92 -11.51
CA TYR A 25 2.80 -2.72 -10.15
C TYR A 25 3.38 -1.44 -9.53
N GLU A 26 2.59 -0.80 -8.69
CA GLU A 26 2.96 0.39 -7.94
C GLU A 26 2.68 0.18 -6.46
N GLU A 27 3.71 0.36 -5.62
CA GLU A 27 3.55 0.42 -4.17
C GLU A 27 3.39 1.87 -3.72
N THR A 28 2.41 2.13 -2.87
CA THR A 28 2.18 3.46 -2.29
C THR A 28 1.98 3.37 -0.79
N ILE A 29 2.29 4.46 -0.08
CA ILE A 29 1.99 4.61 1.35
C ILE A 29 1.02 5.78 1.51
N ASN A 30 -0.13 5.53 2.14
CA ASN A 30 -1.20 6.50 2.31
C ASN A 30 -1.58 6.65 3.77
N ILE A 31 -1.89 7.90 4.18
CA ILE A 31 -2.30 8.19 5.55
C ILE A 31 -3.82 8.15 5.66
N ILE A 32 -4.33 7.32 6.58
CA ILE A 32 -5.76 7.07 6.77
C ILE A 32 -6.14 7.34 8.22
N ARG A 33 -7.24 8.06 8.43
CA ARG A 33 -7.86 8.19 9.76
C ARG A 33 -8.93 7.13 9.93
N ALA A 34 -8.86 6.35 11.00
CA ALA A 34 -9.87 5.34 11.33
C ALA A 34 -10.12 5.28 12.84
N VAL A 35 -11.29 4.78 13.26
CA VAL A 35 -11.59 4.65 14.69
C VAL A 35 -10.75 3.54 15.32
N LYS A 36 -10.54 2.46 14.56
CA LYS A 36 -9.78 1.27 14.95
C LYS A 36 -9.16 0.62 13.70
N LEU A 37 -8.16 -0.23 13.89
CA LEU A 37 -7.40 -0.87 12.81
C LEU A 37 -8.30 -1.67 11.86
N GLU A 38 -9.32 -2.35 12.40
CA GLU A 38 -10.24 -3.19 11.64
C GLU A 38 -11.10 -2.40 10.64
N ASP A 39 -11.21 -1.09 10.82
CA ASP A 39 -11.96 -0.23 9.91
C ASP A 39 -11.14 0.17 8.66
N VAL A 40 -9.81 0.02 8.69
CA VAL A 40 -8.90 0.47 7.63
C VAL A 40 -9.21 -0.21 6.30
N ASP A 41 -9.37 -1.53 6.30
CA ASP A 41 -9.67 -2.30 5.06
C ASP A 41 -10.93 -1.80 4.37
N ARG A 42 -12.01 -1.60 5.15
CA ARG A 42 -13.28 -1.09 4.64
C ARG A 42 -13.13 0.33 4.07
N LEU A 43 -12.37 1.19 4.75
CA LEU A 43 -12.14 2.57 4.30
C LEU A 43 -11.33 2.63 3.00
N VAL A 44 -10.26 1.86 2.91
CA VAL A 44 -9.42 1.74 1.70
C VAL A 44 -10.27 1.28 0.52
N LYS A 45 -11.00 0.16 0.65
CA LYS A 45 -11.83 -0.39 -0.43
C LYS A 45 -13.00 0.51 -0.82
N ALA A 46 -13.52 1.31 0.12
CA ALA A 46 -14.54 2.30 -0.17
C ALA A 46 -13.99 3.49 -0.98
N HIS A 47 -12.75 3.92 -0.69
CA HIS A 47 -12.12 5.07 -1.30
C HIS A 47 -11.50 4.77 -2.67
N TYR A 48 -10.65 3.74 -2.77
CA TYR A 48 -9.94 3.41 -4.00
C TYR A 48 -10.83 2.57 -4.91
N LYS A 49 -11.31 3.21 -5.98
CA LYS A 49 -12.02 2.57 -7.09
C LYS A 49 -11.10 2.47 -8.29
N ASP A 50 -11.44 1.56 -9.20
CA ASP A 50 -10.72 1.43 -10.46
C ASP A 50 -10.84 2.76 -11.23
N VAL A 51 -9.70 3.29 -11.67
CA VAL A 51 -9.63 4.53 -12.44
C VAL A 51 -9.00 4.23 -13.78
N THR A 52 -9.73 4.54 -14.85
CA THR A 52 -9.22 4.44 -16.23
C THR A 52 -8.85 5.83 -16.74
N TYR A 53 -7.64 5.96 -17.29
CA TYR A 53 -7.14 7.20 -17.89
C TYR A 53 -6.40 6.88 -19.20
N LYS A 54 -6.17 7.90 -20.02
CA LYS A 54 -5.30 7.77 -21.19
C LYS A 54 -3.85 8.01 -20.81
N ASN A 55 -2.99 7.03 -21.05
CA ASN A 55 -1.56 7.17 -20.81
C ASN A 55 -0.91 8.13 -21.84
N ILE A 56 0.40 8.36 -21.70
CA ILE A 56 1.16 9.25 -22.60
C ILE A 56 1.17 8.79 -24.07
N PHE A 57 0.83 7.51 -24.33
CA PHE A 57 0.74 6.92 -25.65
C PHE A 57 -0.70 6.92 -26.20
N GLY A 58 -1.67 7.46 -25.45
CA GLY A 58 -3.08 7.53 -25.84
C GLY A 58 -3.89 6.25 -25.58
N GLU A 59 -3.25 5.23 -24.99
CA GLU A 59 -3.85 3.95 -24.64
C GLU A 59 -4.62 4.06 -23.33
N ASP A 60 -5.67 3.26 -23.18
CA ASP A 60 -6.45 3.24 -21.95
C ASP A 60 -5.71 2.39 -20.91
N THR A 61 -5.39 2.99 -19.77
CA THR A 61 -4.76 2.33 -18.63
C THR A 61 -5.69 2.39 -17.44
N THR A 62 -5.96 1.24 -16.83
CA THR A 62 -6.75 1.13 -15.60
C THR A 62 -5.82 0.87 -14.42
N ILE A 63 -5.91 1.71 -13.39
CA ILE A 63 -5.25 1.49 -12.11
C ILE A 63 -6.23 0.79 -11.20
N LYS A 64 -5.81 -0.35 -10.65
CA LYS A 64 -6.62 -1.17 -9.76
C LYS A 64 -5.90 -1.43 -8.46
N LEU A 65 -6.59 -1.25 -7.33
CA LEU A 65 -6.08 -1.70 -6.03
C LEU A 65 -6.06 -3.23 -6.01
N VAL A 66 -4.88 -3.81 -5.79
CA VAL A 66 -4.69 -5.26 -5.69
C VAL A 66 -4.88 -5.70 -4.26
N ILE A 67 -4.12 -5.12 -3.33
CA ILE A 67 -4.09 -5.54 -1.94
C ILE A 67 -3.56 -4.42 -1.02
N ILE A 68 -3.94 -4.50 0.25
CA ILE A 68 -3.27 -3.78 1.34
C ILE A 68 -2.09 -4.65 1.78
N LEU A 69 -0.87 -4.17 1.57
CA LEU A 69 0.35 -4.89 1.93
C LEU A 69 0.59 -4.83 3.44
N ASP A 70 0.40 -3.66 4.05
CA ASP A 70 0.64 -3.45 5.48
C ASP A 70 -0.12 -2.24 6.04
N VAL A 71 -0.31 -2.21 7.36
CA VAL A 71 -0.97 -1.13 8.10
C VAL A 71 -0.23 -0.86 9.41
N PHE A 72 0.27 0.37 9.55
CA PHE A 72 0.97 0.83 10.75
C PHE A 72 0.15 1.90 11.45
N GLU A 73 -0.09 1.78 12.76
CA GLU A 73 -0.63 2.90 13.54
C GLU A 73 0.48 3.94 13.73
N LEU A 74 0.20 5.18 13.35
CA LEU A 74 1.11 6.30 13.56
C LEU A 74 0.97 6.82 14.98
N VAL A 75 2.10 7.12 15.60
CA VAL A 75 2.16 7.71 16.94
C VAL A 75 1.99 9.22 16.80
N ASP A 76 0.96 9.78 17.45
CA ASP A 76 0.59 11.21 17.31
C ASP A 76 1.67 12.18 17.81
N ASN A 77 2.50 11.74 18.76
CA ASN A 77 3.64 12.50 19.29
C ASN A 77 4.92 11.72 19.06
N ILE A 78 5.77 12.28 18.21
CA ILE A 78 7.11 11.80 17.97
C ILE A 78 8.04 12.89 18.55
N GLU A 79 8.70 12.61 19.69
CA GLU A 79 9.57 13.59 20.38
C GLU A 79 10.72 14.09 19.48
N GLU A 80 11.29 15.27 19.77
CA GLU A 80 12.25 15.96 18.89
C GLU A 80 13.57 15.18 18.61
N SER A 81 13.86 14.12 19.37
CA SER A 81 15.05 13.27 19.20
C SER A 81 14.66 11.83 18.85
N LEU A 82 14.80 11.47 17.56
CA LEU A 82 14.36 10.18 17.00
C LEU A 82 15.47 9.38 16.34
N GLU A 83 16.69 9.53 16.84
CA GLU A 83 17.75 8.67 16.35
C GLU A 83 17.50 7.25 16.86
N PHE A 84 17.27 6.32 15.93
CA PHE A 84 17.11 4.88 16.16
C PHE A 84 15.87 4.44 16.97
N VAL A 85 14.78 5.22 16.97
CA VAL A 85 13.52 4.78 17.59
C VAL A 85 12.85 3.73 16.70
N GLU A 86 12.75 2.49 17.21
CA GLU A 86 12.02 1.41 16.56
C GLU A 86 10.51 1.65 16.67
N VAL A 87 9.86 1.92 15.54
CA VAL A 87 8.40 2.15 15.46
C VAL A 87 7.63 0.91 15.02
N TYR A 88 8.35 -0.14 14.60
CA TYR A 88 7.79 -1.40 14.15
C TYR A 88 8.86 -2.50 14.20
N SER A 89 8.48 -3.67 14.68
CA SER A 89 9.27 -4.89 14.61
C SER A 89 8.35 -6.09 14.48
N GLN A 90 8.58 -6.91 13.46
CA GLN A 90 7.89 -8.18 13.26
C GLN A 90 8.92 -9.28 13.15
N HIS A 91 8.73 -10.34 13.93
CA HIS A 91 9.49 -11.56 13.77
C HIS A 91 8.91 -12.34 12.59
N ILE A 92 9.68 -12.45 11.51
CA ILE A 92 9.35 -13.31 10.39
C ILE A 92 9.94 -14.69 10.69
N ILE A 93 9.09 -15.63 11.08
CA ILE A 93 9.48 -17.03 11.28
C ILE A 93 9.33 -17.72 9.93
N LEU A 94 10.45 -18.20 9.39
CA LEU A 94 10.48 -18.98 8.16
C LEU A 94 10.57 -20.46 8.55
N ASP A 95 9.70 -21.28 7.97
CA ASP A 95 9.73 -22.73 8.17
C ASP A 95 10.89 -23.40 7.41
N GLU A 96 11.40 -22.74 6.37
CA GLU A 96 12.51 -23.22 5.53
C GLU A 96 13.51 -22.08 5.25
N GLU A 97 14.80 -22.43 5.12
CA GLU A 97 15.85 -21.47 4.77
C GLU A 97 15.64 -20.92 3.35
N VAL A 98 15.55 -19.60 3.22
CA VAL A 98 15.47 -18.94 1.91
C VAL A 98 16.89 -18.71 1.39
N THR A 99 17.30 -19.50 0.40
CA THR A 99 18.50 -19.23 -0.38
C THR A 99 18.18 -18.32 -1.55
N VAL A 100 18.92 -17.22 -1.68
CA VAL A 100 18.90 -16.37 -2.87
C VAL A 100 19.75 -17.06 -3.94
N GLU A 101 19.17 -17.40 -5.10
CA GLU A 101 19.92 -17.84 -6.29
C GLU A 101 20.64 -16.68 -6.98
#